data_AF-A0A0B1S4C2-F1
#
_entry.id   AF-A0A0B1S4C2-F1
#
_cell.length_a   1.000
_cell.length_b   1.000
_cell.length_c   1.000
_cell.angle_alpha   90.00
_cell.angle_beta   90.00
_cell.angle_gamma   90.00
#
_symmetry.space_group_name_H-M   'P 1'
#
loop_
_entity.id
_entity.type
_entity.pdbx_description
1 polymer ?
#
loop_
_entity_poly.entity_id
_entity_poly.type
_entity_poly.pdbx_seq_one_letter_code
_entity_poly.pdbx_strand_id
1 'polypeptide(L)'
;MRGAFIGRKSNLSRLQAAAVQKTQEDVRSGSVAAMTNGSRKMSSGLVPSLNRLRIQQCFKAARPTMGDAILKRAASNRSDMRNFMSRLNEQQVEHMGKQFYSLIAESVENIDRPELVQQHARAFGETYAGLCQLGFRPDFFAALADAAIAECVKLDGGTHKRCETLLAWSQLIGAIFTSVRDGYYSRVRYQRRSSLPQNTVTKQLSMDFSKSVDQEAYIH
;
A
#
# COMPACT_ATOMS: atom_id res chain seq x y z
N MET A 1 55.01 53.98 -21.11
CA MET A 1 54.95 52.70 -21.86
C MET A 1 53.75 51.94 -21.30
N ARG A 2 52.59 51.84 -21.97
CA ARG A 2 52.23 51.00 -23.14
C ARG A 2 52.56 49.51 -22.94
N GLY A 3 51.53 48.65 -22.96
CA GLY A 3 51.64 47.20 -22.87
C GLY A 3 50.34 46.47 -22.50
N ALA A 4 49.27 46.65 -23.26
CA ALA A 4 47.99 45.93 -23.05
C ALA A 4 47.96 44.60 -23.82
N PHE A 5 47.38 43.55 -23.23
CA PHE A 5 47.27 42.23 -23.87
C PHE A 5 45.98 42.10 -24.69
N ILE A 6 46.09 41.59 -25.91
CA ILE A 6 45.01 41.50 -26.91
C ILE A 6 44.40 40.09 -26.88
N GLY A 7 43.08 39.97 -26.87
CA GLY A 7 42.37 38.69 -26.97
C GLY A 7 41.96 38.31 -28.40
N ARG A 8 41.49 37.08 -28.60
CA ARG A 8 40.64 36.64 -29.73
C ARG A 8 39.75 35.45 -29.32
N LYS A 9 38.52 35.43 -29.83
CA LYS A 9 37.57 34.30 -29.81
C LYS A 9 37.52 33.68 -31.21
N SER A 10 37.19 32.39 -31.34
CA SER A 10 35.99 31.88 -32.06
C SER A 10 36.11 30.45 -32.62
N ASN A 11 35.16 29.60 -32.25
CA ASN A 11 34.42 28.60 -33.05
C ASN A 11 35.06 27.92 -34.28
N LEU A 12 34.96 26.59 -34.32
CA LEU A 12 34.38 25.91 -35.49
C LEU A 12 33.67 24.60 -35.10
N SER A 13 32.49 24.37 -35.68
CA SER A 13 31.69 23.15 -35.52
C SER A 13 31.09 22.75 -36.88
N ARG A 14 30.89 21.42 -37.06
CA ARG A 14 30.37 20.67 -38.24
C ARG A 14 31.42 19.87 -39.02
N LEU A 15 31.29 18.55 -38.98
CA LEU A 15 31.21 17.71 -40.18
C LEU A 15 30.15 16.63 -39.94
N GLN A 16 29.32 16.36 -40.94
CA GLN A 16 28.26 15.35 -40.92
C GLN A 16 28.65 14.11 -41.74
N ALA A 17 28.22 12.95 -41.24
CA ALA A 17 27.55 11.82 -41.91
C ALA A 17 27.71 11.58 -43.43
N ALA A 18 27.91 10.31 -43.82
CA ALA A 18 26.98 9.51 -44.65
C ALA A 18 27.60 8.19 -45.16
N ALA A 19 26.84 7.08 -45.08
CA ALA A 19 26.85 5.99 -46.08
C ALA A 19 25.63 5.06 -45.85
N VAL A 20 24.76 4.93 -46.86
CA VAL A 20 23.54 4.10 -46.87
C VAL A 20 23.29 3.60 -48.30
N GLN A 21 22.96 2.31 -48.49
CA GLN A 21 22.14 1.69 -49.56
C GLN A 21 22.00 0.18 -49.23
N LYS A 22 20.81 -0.46 -49.08
CA LYS A 22 19.75 -0.85 -50.06
C LYS A 22 20.26 -1.84 -51.14
N THR A 23 19.59 -2.94 -51.53
CA THR A 23 18.16 -3.36 -51.69
C THR A 23 18.03 -4.90 -51.49
N GLN A 24 16.96 -5.56 -51.01
CA GLN A 24 15.53 -5.63 -51.44
C GLN A 24 15.35 -6.48 -52.74
N GLU A 25 14.53 -7.56 -52.90
CA GLU A 25 13.53 -8.33 -52.10
C GLU A 25 13.20 -9.71 -52.79
N ASP A 26 12.68 -10.77 -52.11
CA ASP A 26 11.51 -11.64 -52.56
C ASP A 26 11.06 -12.77 -51.56
N VAL A 27 9.92 -13.41 -51.84
CA VAL A 27 8.98 -14.10 -50.90
C VAL A 27 8.99 -15.65 -50.95
N ARG A 28 8.83 -16.33 -49.79
CA ARG A 28 7.83 -17.44 -49.54
C ARG A 28 7.90 -18.13 -48.17
N SER A 29 6.72 -18.25 -47.54
CA SER A 29 6.18 -19.30 -46.65
C SER A 29 7.13 -20.17 -45.80
N GLY A 30 7.00 -20.08 -44.46
CA GLY A 30 7.55 -21.06 -43.52
C GLY A 30 7.15 -20.75 -42.07
N SER A 31 6.37 -21.63 -41.44
CA SER A 31 5.94 -21.48 -40.05
C SER A 31 7.13 -21.51 -39.08
N VAL A 32 7.48 -20.36 -38.50
CA VAL A 32 8.37 -20.31 -37.33
C VAL A 32 7.52 -20.41 -36.06
N ALA A 33 7.69 -21.51 -35.34
CA ALA A 33 6.98 -21.76 -34.10
C ALA A 33 7.26 -20.63 -33.11
N ALA A 34 6.19 -20.01 -32.57
CA ALA A 34 6.32 -19.10 -31.45
C ALA A 34 6.88 -19.88 -30.26
N MET A 35 8.18 -19.71 -30.01
CA MET A 35 8.82 -20.15 -28.78
C MET A 35 8.21 -19.34 -27.63
N THR A 36 7.10 -19.84 -27.10
CA THR A 36 6.49 -19.38 -25.86
C THR A 36 7.45 -19.72 -24.74
N ASN A 37 8.42 -18.83 -24.55
CA ASN A 37 9.44 -18.95 -23.52
C ASN A 37 8.72 -19.22 -22.19
N GLY A 38 9.08 -20.31 -21.54
CA GLY A 38 8.35 -20.88 -20.43
C GLY A 38 8.39 -19.98 -19.20
N SER A 39 7.56 -18.92 -19.21
CA SER A 39 7.14 -18.19 -18.02
C SER A 39 6.40 -19.16 -17.13
N ARG A 40 7.18 -19.93 -16.36
CA ARG A 40 6.71 -20.69 -15.22
C ARG A 40 5.87 -19.74 -14.40
N LYS A 41 4.55 -19.90 -14.48
CA LYS A 41 3.61 -19.31 -13.53
C LYS A 41 3.93 -19.95 -12.19
N MET A 42 4.93 -19.41 -11.51
CA MET A 42 5.06 -19.49 -10.07
C MET A 42 3.68 -19.12 -9.56
N SER A 43 3.05 -19.99 -8.78
CA SER A 43 1.78 -19.70 -8.10
C SER A 43 2.06 -18.56 -7.12
N SER A 44 1.92 -17.34 -7.62
CA SER A 44 2.38 -16.11 -6.97
C SER A 44 1.38 -15.68 -5.91
N GLY A 45 1.27 -16.47 -4.84
CA GLY A 45 0.72 -16.00 -3.57
C GLY A 45 1.43 -14.73 -3.11
N LEU A 46 0.78 -13.95 -2.24
CA LEU A 46 1.25 -12.60 -1.85
C LEU A 46 2.70 -12.56 -1.34
N VAL A 47 3.16 -13.68 -0.80
CA VAL A 47 4.45 -13.85 -0.11
C VAL A 47 5.00 -15.26 -0.42
N PRO A 48 6.32 -15.46 -0.60
CA PRO A 48 6.92 -16.78 -0.78
C PRO A 48 6.67 -17.72 0.41
N SER A 49 6.57 -19.03 0.16
CA SER A 49 6.08 -20.01 1.16
C SER A 49 6.85 -20.01 2.49
N LEU A 50 8.18 -19.87 2.46
CA LEU A 50 8.99 -19.76 3.68
C LEU A 50 8.63 -18.52 4.52
N ASN A 51 8.36 -17.39 3.86
CA ASN A 51 7.99 -16.16 4.54
C ASN A 51 6.54 -16.22 5.06
N ARG A 52 5.63 -16.97 4.40
CA ARG A 52 4.28 -17.24 4.94
C ARG A 52 4.33 -18.02 6.26
N LEU A 53 5.14 -19.08 6.32
CA LEU A 53 5.34 -19.86 7.55
C LEU A 53 5.90 -18.99 8.69
N ARG A 54 6.92 -18.16 8.40
CA ARG A 54 7.48 -17.21 9.38
C ARG A 54 6.43 -16.25 9.92
N ILE A 55 5.62 -15.65 9.05
CA ILE A 55 4.52 -14.75 9.43
C ILE A 55 3.53 -15.45 10.36
N GLN A 56 3.07 -16.64 9.97
CA GLN A 56 2.13 -17.44 10.79
C GLN A 56 2.71 -17.83 12.14
N GLN A 57 4.01 -18.12 12.23
CA GLN A 57 4.70 -18.39 13.50
C GLN A 57 4.81 -17.13 14.38
N CYS A 58 5.24 -16.00 13.81
CA CYS A 58 5.31 -14.70 14.50
C CYS A 58 3.93 -14.30 15.06
N PHE A 59 2.88 -14.45 14.27
CA PHE A 59 1.55 -13.94 14.60
C PHE A 59 0.87 -14.69 15.75
N LYS A 60 1.36 -15.88 16.16
CA LYS A 60 0.85 -16.58 17.36
C LYS A 60 1.00 -15.77 18.66
N ALA A 61 1.91 -14.81 18.71
CA ALA A 61 2.09 -13.90 19.83
C ALA A 61 1.20 -12.63 19.76
N ALA A 62 0.42 -12.46 18.68
CA ALA A 62 -0.38 -11.26 18.48
C ALA A 62 -1.51 -11.12 19.53
N ARG A 63 -1.87 -9.87 19.81
CA ARG A 63 -2.98 -9.49 20.69
C ARG A 63 -3.79 -8.38 20.00
N PRO A 64 -5.10 -8.24 20.25
CA PRO A 64 -5.93 -7.17 19.66
C PRO A 64 -5.35 -5.76 19.83
N THR A 65 -4.72 -5.48 20.97
CA THR A 65 -4.02 -4.23 21.32
C THR A 65 -2.85 -3.88 20.39
N MET A 66 -2.42 -4.78 19.50
CA MET A 66 -1.50 -4.48 18.41
C MET A 66 -2.06 -3.40 17.48
N GLY A 67 -3.38 -3.38 17.22
CA GLY A 67 -4.02 -2.34 16.40
C GLY A 67 -3.79 -0.94 16.98
N ASP A 68 -3.98 -0.78 18.29
CA ASP A 68 -3.72 0.49 18.99
C ASP A 68 -2.25 0.87 18.96
N ALA A 69 -1.34 -0.11 19.09
CA ALA A 69 0.10 0.11 19.01
C ALA A 69 0.53 0.63 17.62
N ILE A 70 -0.10 0.14 16.55
CA ILE A 70 0.12 0.62 15.17
C ILE A 70 -0.32 2.08 15.04
N LEU A 71 -1.54 2.41 15.50
CA LEU A 71 -2.06 3.79 15.46
C LEU A 71 -1.20 4.75 16.28
N LYS A 72 -0.83 4.37 17.52
CA LYS A 72 0.03 5.15 18.41
C LYS A 72 1.40 5.41 17.77
N ARG A 73 2.02 4.39 17.15
CA ARG A 73 3.29 4.55 16.41
C ARG A 73 3.14 5.46 15.19
N ALA A 74 2.08 5.30 14.39
CA ALA A 74 1.88 6.12 13.21
C ALA A 74 1.74 7.61 13.57
N ALA A 75 1.02 7.92 14.66
CA ALA A 75 0.88 9.26 15.21
C ALA A 75 2.17 9.81 15.86
N SER A 76 2.99 8.96 16.49
CA SER A 76 4.30 9.41 17.01
C SER A 76 5.26 9.78 15.87
N ASN A 77 5.24 9.03 14.77
CA ASN A 77 6.17 9.19 13.66
C ASN A 77 5.86 10.39 12.73
N ARG A 78 4.60 10.86 12.66
CA ARG A 78 4.21 11.99 11.78
C ARG A 78 3.26 12.96 12.48
N SER A 79 3.62 14.25 12.48
CA SER A 79 2.79 15.35 13.00
C SER A 79 1.40 15.39 12.40
N ASP A 80 1.30 15.23 11.08
CA ASP A 80 0.03 15.38 10.37
C ASP A 80 -0.94 14.23 10.69
N MET A 81 -0.40 13.02 10.91
CA MET A 81 -1.14 11.88 11.42
C MET A 81 -1.66 12.17 12.83
N ARG A 82 -0.80 12.64 13.74
CA ARG A 82 -1.21 13.00 15.11
C ARG A 82 -2.30 14.07 15.12
N ASN A 83 -2.16 15.09 14.29
CA ASN A 83 -3.14 16.18 14.15
C ASN A 83 -4.47 15.70 13.53
N PHE A 84 -4.46 14.62 12.74
CA PHE A 84 -5.68 13.95 12.29
C PHE A 84 -6.30 13.11 13.42
N MET A 85 -5.51 12.26 14.08
CA MET A 85 -5.96 11.41 15.18
C MET A 85 -6.56 12.22 16.34
N SER A 86 -6.04 13.42 16.63
CA SER A 86 -6.57 14.32 17.67
C SER A 86 -7.91 14.99 17.33
N ARG A 87 -8.44 14.77 16.12
CA ARG A 87 -9.80 15.20 15.73
C ARG A 87 -10.83 14.07 15.83
N LEU A 88 -10.38 12.85 16.11
CA LEU A 88 -11.24 11.69 16.32
C LEU A 88 -11.57 11.56 17.81
N ASN A 89 -12.75 11.02 18.12
CA ASN A 89 -13.07 10.64 19.49
C ASN A 89 -12.44 9.28 19.86
N GLU A 90 -12.44 8.95 21.15
CA GLU A 90 -11.79 7.73 21.66
C GLU A 90 -12.35 6.44 21.02
N GLN A 91 -13.68 6.34 20.87
CA GLN A 91 -14.36 5.21 20.24
C GLN A 91 -13.97 5.03 18.77
N GLN A 92 -13.81 6.12 18.01
CA GLN A 92 -13.33 6.08 16.63
C GLN A 92 -11.89 5.56 16.55
N VAL A 93 -11.02 5.98 17.47
CA VAL A 93 -9.63 5.52 17.55
C VAL A 93 -9.57 4.03 17.94
N GLU A 94 -10.35 3.60 18.93
CA GLU A 94 -10.49 2.19 19.32
C GLU A 94 -11.01 1.33 18.16
N HIS A 95 -12.07 1.78 17.47
CA HIS A 95 -12.63 1.09 16.32
C HIS A 95 -11.61 0.97 15.18
N MET A 96 -10.84 2.03 14.90
CA MET A 96 -9.72 1.95 13.94
C MET A 96 -8.66 0.93 14.39
N GLY A 97 -8.38 0.84 15.69
CA GLY A 97 -7.47 -0.16 16.27
C GLY A 97 -7.98 -1.59 16.01
N LYS A 98 -9.23 -1.87 16.37
CA LYS A 98 -9.93 -3.13 16.06
C LYS A 98 -9.85 -3.47 14.56
N GLN A 99 -10.20 -2.52 13.70
CA GLN A 99 -10.15 -2.68 12.23
C GLN A 99 -8.73 -3.01 11.73
N PHE A 100 -7.68 -2.36 12.25
CA PHE A 100 -6.29 -2.67 11.88
C PHE A 100 -5.84 -4.05 12.34
N TYR A 101 -6.26 -4.48 13.53
CA TYR A 101 -5.99 -5.83 14.02
C TYR A 101 -6.67 -6.88 13.14
N SER A 102 -7.98 -6.73 12.86
CA SER A 102 -8.74 -7.65 12.00
C SER A 102 -8.15 -7.75 10.60
N LEU A 103 -7.81 -6.62 9.97
CA LEU A 103 -7.15 -6.60 8.66
C LEU A 103 -5.90 -7.47 8.62
N ILE A 104 -5.04 -7.38 9.64
CA ILE A 104 -3.80 -8.18 9.69
C ILE A 104 -4.12 -9.63 10.03
N ALA A 105 -5.01 -9.90 11.00
CA ALA A 105 -5.38 -11.25 11.41
C ALA A 105 -6.00 -12.05 10.25
N GLU A 106 -7.03 -11.51 9.59
CA GLU A 106 -7.66 -12.13 8.42
C GLU A 106 -6.66 -12.31 7.27
N SER A 107 -5.73 -11.36 7.07
CA SER A 107 -4.68 -11.49 6.06
C SER A 107 -3.68 -12.61 6.33
N VAL A 108 -3.37 -12.89 7.61
CA VAL A 108 -2.47 -13.98 8.02
C VAL A 108 -3.17 -15.34 7.95
N GLU A 109 -4.46 -15.40 8.34
CA GLU A 109 -5.28 -16.61 8.21
C GLU A 109 -5.53 -17.00 6.75
N ASN A 110 -5.74 -16.01 5.88
CA ASN A 110 -6.03 -16.22 4.46
C ASN A 110 -4.78 -16.09 3.57
N ILE A 111 -3.56 -16.18 4.12
CA ILE A 111 -2.32 -15.82 3.41
C ILE A 111 -2.01 -16.67 2.15
N ASP A 112 -2.53 -17.90 2.07
CA ASP A 112 -2.46 -18.77 0.88
C ASP A 112 -3.57 -18.52 -0.16
N ARG A 113 -4.53 -17.62 0.14
CA ARG A 113 -5.69 -17.24 -0.69
C ARG A 113 -5.59 -15.75 -1.07
N PRO A 114 -4.69 -15.37 -1.99
CA PRO A 114 -4.35 -13.97 -2.28
C PRO A 114 -5.57 -13.12 -2.66
N GLU A 115 -6.55 -13.69 -3.35
CA GLU A 115 -7.78 -13.02 -3.80
C GLU A 115 -8.63 -12.54 -2.61
N LEU A 116 -8.80 -13.38 -1.58
CA LEU A 116 -9.57 -13.04 -0.38
C LEU A 116 -8.90 -11.91 0.41
N VAL A 117 -7.58 -12.02 0.60
CA VAL A 117 -6.79 -10.99 1.29
C VAL A 117 -6.86 -9.66 0.54
N GLN A 118 -6.73 -9.66 -0.79
CA GLN A 118 -6.87 -8.45 -1.60
C GLN A 118 -8.29 -7.87 -1.55
N GLN A 119 -9.32 -8.72 -1.56
CA GLN A 119 -10.72 -8.29 -1.47
C GLN A 119 -11.02 -7.64 -0.10
N HIS A 120 -10.65 -8.29 1.00
CA HIS A 120 -10.79 -7.74 2.35
C HIS A 120 -10.01 -6.42 2.49
N ALA A 121 -8.75 -6.39 2.04
CA ALA A 121 -7.92 -5.18 2.09
C ALA A 121 -8.49 -4.02 1.25
N ARG A 122 -9.09 -4.30 0.09
CA ARG A 122 -9.83 -3.28 -0.69
C ARG A 122 -11.03 -2.76 0.10
N ALA A 123 -11.87 -3.63 0.65
CA ALA A 123 -13.05 -3.23 1.43
C ALA A 123 -12.66 -2.35 2.64
N PHE A 124 -11.61 -2.72 3.38
CA PHE A 124 -11.01 -1.87 4.42
C PHE A 124 -10.59 -0.48 3.87
N GLY A 125 -9.95 -0.42 2.71
CA GLY A 125 -9.60 0.84 2.07
C GLY A 125 -10.81 1.72 1.70
N GLU A 126 -11.94 1.10 1.33
CA GLU A 126 -13.17 1.81 0.99
C GLU A 126 -13.83 2.48 2.20
N THR A 127 -13.76 1.90 3.41
CA THR A 127 -14.32 2.55 4.62
C THR A 127 -13.59 3.86 4.95
N TYR A 128 -12.26 3.87 4.81
CA TYR A 128 -11.41 5.03 5.06
C TYR A 128 -11.66 6.19 4.07
N ALA A 129 -12.26 5.95 2.91
CA ALA A 129 -12.66 7.03 1.99
C ALA A 129 -13.71 7.97 2.61
N GLY A 130 -14.52 7.49 3.56
CA GLY A 130 -15.43 8.34 4.35
C GLY A 130 -14.70 9.37 5.22
N LEU A 131 -13.51 9.01 5.74
CA LEU A 131 -12.71 9.86 6.62
C LEU A 131 -11.98 11.01 5.89
N CYS A 132 -12.01 11.02 4.55
CA CYS A 132 -11.40 12.08 3.74
C CYS A 132 -11.93 13.47 4.12
N GLN A 133 -13.20 13.59 4.51
CA GLN A 133 -13.80 14.88 4.94
C GLN A 133 -13.35 15.32 6.35
N LEU A 134 -12.91 14.38 7.19
CA LEU A 134 -12.26 14.67 8.48
C LEU A 134 -10.75 14.98 8.31
N GLY A 135 -10.27 15.06 7.06
CA GLY A 135 -8.89 15.34 6.71
C GLY A 135 -7.98 14.11 6.75
N PHE A 136 -8.52 12.89 6.63
CA PHE A 136 -7.70 11.72 6.30
C PHE A 136 -7.10 11.88 4.90
N ARG A 137 -5.84 11.51 4.73
CA ARG A 137 -5.10 11.62 3.46
C ARG A 137 -4.55 10.25 3.05
N PRO A 138 -4.52 9.88 1.76
CA PRO A 138 -4.00 8.58 1.33
C PRO A 138 -2.50 8.39 1.61
N ASP A 139 -1.72 9.46 1.80
CA ASP A 139 -0.31 9.34 2.22
C ASP A 139 -0.14 8.92 3.70
N PHE A 140 -1.21 8.91 4.49
CA PHE A 140 -1.24 8.33 5.84
C PHE A 140 -1.13 6.80 5.80
N PHE A 141 -1.61 6.14 4.74
CA PHE A 141 -1.49 4.70 4.59
C PHE A 141 -0.02 4.22 4.55
N ALA A 142 0.91 5.02 4.02
CA ALA A 142 2.33 4.66 4.06
C ALA A 142 2.85 4.59 5.52
N ALA A 143 2.54 5.60 6.33
CA ALA A 143 2.94 5.63 7.73
C ALA A 143 2.26 4.54 8.58
N LEU A 144 1.03 4.16 8.23
CA LEU A 144 0.31 3.05 8.86
C LEU A 144 0.90 1.69 8.45
N ALA A 145 1.34 1.53 7.20
CA ALA A 145 2.06 0.34 6.73
C ALA A 145 3.41 0.17 7.44
N ASP A 146 4.22 1.23 7.50
CA ASP A 146 5.51 1.23 8.21
C ASP A 146 5.32 0.92 9.71
N ALA A 147 4.26 1.48 10.32
CA ALA A 147 3.91 1.19 11.70
C ALA A 147 3.46 -0.26 11.92
N ALA A 148 2.64 -0.81 11.01
CA ALA A 148 2.22 -2.21 11.03
C ALA A 148 3.41 -3.17 10.92
N ILE A 149 4.31 -2.94 9.95
CA ILE A 149 5.54 -3.74 9.80
C ILE A 149 6.36 -3.70 11.10
N ALA A 150 6.56 -2.51 11.68
CA ALA A 150 7.33 -2.34 12.90
C ALA A 150 6.73 -3.04 14.13
N GLU A 151 5.41 -3.06 14.30
CA GLU A 151 4.77 -3.80 15.39
C GLU A 151 4.75 -5.32 15.13
N CYS A 152 4.42 -5.75 13.91
CA CYS A 152 4.41 -7.17 13.57
C CYS A 152 5.79 -7.84 13.66
N VAL A 153 6.88 -7.11 13.36
CA VAL A 153 8.27 -7.61 13.54
C VAL A 153 8.63 -7.83 15.01
N LYS A 154 8.03 -7.11 15.97
CA LYS A 154 8.28 -7.35 17.41
C LYS A 154 7.71 -8.68 17.90
N LEU A 155 6.60 -9.14 17.31
CA LEU A 155 5.88 -10.36 17.74
C LEU A 155 6.77 -11.61 17.70
N ASP A 156 7.75 -11.63 16.80
CA ASP A 156 8.71 -12.72 16.63
C ASP A 156 9.58 -13.00 17.88
N GLY A 157 9.72 -12.03 18.79
CA GLY A 157 10.47 -12.19 20.05
C GLY A 157 11.97 -12.47 19.88
N GLY A 158 12.51 -12.38 18.66
CA GLY A 158 13.89 -12.79 18.33
C GLY A 158 14.04 -14.26 17.92
N THR A 159 12.93 -14.97 17.64
CA THR A 159 12.93 -16.36 17.14
C THR A 159 13.64 -16.48 15.80
N HIS A 160 13.47 -15.49 14.92
CA HIS A 160 14.09 -15.44 13.60
C HIS A 160 15.08 -14.27 13.49
N LYS A 161 15.90 -14.25 12.44
CA LYS A 161 16.77 -13.10 12.16
C LYS A 161 15.90 -11.91 11.80
N ARG A 162 16.10 -10.77 12.49
CA ARG A 162 15.32 -9.53 12.30
C ARG A 162 15.14 -9.12 10.84
N CYS A 163 16.16 -9.28 9.99
CA CYS A 163 16.07 -8.96 8.55
C CYS A 163 15.13 -9.89 7.78
N GLU A 164 15.02 -11.17 8.16
CA GLU A 164 14.12 -12.14 7.53
C GLU A 164 12.67 -11.88 7.95
N THR A 165 12.45 -11.64 9.24
CA THR A 165 11.15 -11.23 9.81
C THR A 165 10.67 -9.93 9.17
N LEU A 166 11.55 -8.92 9.07
CA LEU A 166 11.26 -7.65 8.41
C LEU A 166 10.91 -7.84 6.93
N LEU A 167 11.66 -8.66 6.19
CA LEU A 167 11.39 -8.94 4.78
C LEU A 167 10.02 -9.60 4.59
N ALA A 168 9.69 -10.60 5.40
CA ALA A 168 8.42 -11.32 5.33
C ALA A 168 7.23 -10.38 5.57
N TRP A 169 7.25 -9.61 6.66
CA TRP A 169 6.20 -8.64 6.97
C TRP A 169 6.11 -7.51 5.96
N SER A 170 7.23 -7.01 5.45
CA SER A 170 7.24 -5.97 4.39
C SER A 170 6.55 -6.45 3.11
N GLN A 171 6.73 -7.72 2.74
CA GLN A 171 6.07 -8.31 1.57
C GLN A 171 4.54 -8.40 1.78
N LEU A 172 4.09 -8.94 2.91
CA LEU A 172 2.66 -9.08 3.19
C LEU A 172 1.97 -7.71 3.32
N ILE A 173 2.49 -6.85 4.19
CA ILE A 173 1.90 -5.53 4.46
C ILE A 173 1.96 -4.65 3.19
N GLY A 174 3.04 -4.72 2.39
CA GLY A 174 3.11 -4.01 1.11
C GLY A 174 2.04 -4.44 0.10
N ALA A 175 1.72 -5.74 0.03
CA ALA A 175 0.66 -6.25 -0.83
C ALA A 175 -0.75 -5.85 -0.32
N ILE A 176 -0.98 -5.96 1.00
CA ILE A 176 -2.21 -5.49 1.66
C ILE A 176 -2.42 -4.01 1.40
N PHE A 177 -1.45 -3.15 1.74
CA PHE A 177 -1.60 -1.69 1.63
C PHE A 177 -1.61 -1.16 0.20
N THR A 178 -1.22 -1.96 -0.78
CA THR A 178 -1.51 -1.67 -2.20
C THR A 178 -3.01 -1.84 -2.46
N SER A 179 -3.59 -2.96 -2.04
CA SER A 179 -5.04 -3.23 -2.15
C SER A 179 -5.89 -2.25 -1.35
N VAL A 180 -5.45 -1.83 -0.16
CA VAL A 180 -6.10 -0.76 0.65
C VAL A 180 -6.15 0.56 -0.12
N ARG A 181 -5.03 0.97 -0.75
CA ARG A 181 -5.01 2.20 -1.55
C ARG A 181 -5.90 2.10 -2.78
N ASP A 182 -5.95 0.94 -3.44
CA ASP A 182 -6.85 0.71 -4.57
C ASP A 182 -8.32 0.87 -4.19
N GLY A 183 -8.75 0.26 -3.07
CA GLY A 183 -10.10 0.41 -2.51
C GLY A 183 -10.42 1.86 -2.17
N TYR A 184 -9.55 2.53 -1.42
CA TYR A 184 -9.70 3.95 -1.08
C TYR A 184 -9.91 4.82 -2.33
N TYR A 185 -9.05 4.69 -3.34
CA TYR A 185 -9.17 5.47 -4.57
C TYR A 185 -10.37 5.05 -5.42
N SER A 186 -10.79 3.78 -5.41
CA SER A 186 -12.04 3.31 -6.04
C SER A 186 -13.24 4.06 -5.46
N ARG A 187 -13.39 4.03 -4.13
CA ARG A 187 -14.51 4.67 -3.41
C ARG A 187 -14.51 6.20 -3.56
N VAL A 188 -13.35 6.85 -3.48
CA VAL A 188 -13.24 8.31 -3.73
C VAL A 188 -13.63 8.68 -5.17
N ARG A 189 -13.23 7.89 -6.18
CA ARG A 189 -13.66 8.14 -7.57
C ARG A 189 -15.16 7.90 -7.76
N TYR A 190 -15.73 6.90 -7.11
CA TYR A 190 -17.17 6.63 -7.12
C TYR A 190 -17.96 7.82 -6.55
N GLN A 191 -17.59 8.29 -5.35
CA GLN A 191 -18.23 9.44 -4.68
C GLN A 191 -18.21 10.72 -5.54
N ARG A 192 -17.13 10.98 -6.28
CA ARG A 192 -17.03 12.14 -7.18
C ARG A 192 -17.94 12.02 -8.41
N ARG A 193 -18.17 10.80 -8.90
CA ARG A 193 -18.96 10.54 -10.11
C ARG A 193 -20.47 10.46 -9.86
N SER A 194 -20.89 10.12 -8.65
CA SER A 194 -22.28 9.74 -8.37
C SER A 194 -23.24 10.91 -8.15
N SER A 195 -22.76 12.17 -8.16
CA SER A 195 -23.52 13.41 -7.89
C SER A 195 -24.36 13.43 -6.60
N LEU A 196 -24.23 12.44 -5.71
CA LEU A 196 -24.75 12.51 -4.36
C LEU A 196 -24.09 13.70 -3.63
N PRO A 197 -24.87 14.56 -2.95
CA PRO A 197 -24.30 15.59 -2.09
C PRO A 197 -23.32 14.96 -1.10
N GLN A 198 -22.07 15.41 -1.07
CA GLN A 198 -21.03 14.80 -0.23
C GLN A 198 -21.45 14.68 1.26
N ASN A 199 -22.34 15.55 1.72
CA ASN A 199 -22.90 15.56 3.07
C ASN A 199 -23.85 14.38 3.40
N THR A 200 -24.51 13.74 2.43
CA THR A 200 -25.45 12.62 2.72
C THR A 200 -24.70 11.31 2.92
N VAL A 201 -23.66 11.05 2.14
CA VAL A 201 -22.78 9.87 2.30
C VAL A 201 -22.01 9.94 3.62
N THR A 202 -21.56 11.13 4.04
CA THR A 202 -20.90 11.31 5.35
C THR A 202 -21.86 11.08 6.51
N LYS A 203 -23.12 11.51 6.41
CA LYS A 203 -24.12 11.20 7.43
C LYS A 203 -24.38 9.69 7.53
N GLN A 204 -24.45 8.98 6.41
CA GLN A 204 -24.58 7.52 6.44
C GLN A 204 -23.34 6.84 7.03
N LEU A 205 -22.12 7.15 6.57
CA LEU A 205 -20.91 6.51 7.09
C LEU A 205 -20.59 6.92 8.54
N SER A 206 -20.91 8.15 8.95
CA SER A 206 -20.86 8.57 10.36
C SER A 206 -21.91 7.84 11.19
N MET A 207 -23.09 7.58 10.64
CA MET A 207 -24.11 6.75 11.29
C MET A 207 -23.73 5.27 11.30
N ASP A 208 -22.96 4.76 10.33
CA ASP A 208 -22.49 3.37 10.35
C ASP A 208 -21.35 3.21 11.38
N PHE A 209 -20.45 4.19 11.49
CA PHE A 209 -19.50 4.28 12.60
C PHE A 209 -20.24 4.32 13.95
N SER A 210 -21.22 5.21 14.15
CA SER A 210 -22.01 5.26 15.40
C SER A 210 -22.83 3.99 15.65
N LYS A 211 -23.57 3.47 14.67
CA LYS A 211 -24.39 2.26 14.83
C LYS A 211 -23.56 1.02 15.13
N SER A 212 -22.34 0.91 14.60
CA SER A 212 -21.44 -0.20 14.94
C SER A 212 -21.01 -0.15 16.42
N VAL A 213 -20.91 1.05 17.00
CA VAL A 213 -20.64 1.26 18.43
C VAL A 213 -21.90 0.98 19.27
N ASP A 214 -23.06 1.51 18.86
CA ASP A 214 -24.33 1.31 19.58
C ASP A 214 -24.76 -0.18 19.63
N GLN A 215 -24.42 -0.96 18.58
CA GLN A 215 -24.73 -2.38 18.50
C GLN A 215 -23.83 -3.25 19.42
N GLU A 216 -22.57 -2.87 19.66
CA GLU A 216 -21.71 -3.53 20.67
C GLU A 216 -22.14 -3.19 22.11
N ALA A 217 -22.72 -2.00 22.34
CA ALA A 217 -23.13 -1.54 23.67
C ALA A 217 -24.38 -2.25 24.26
N TYR A 218 -25.07 -3.10 23.50
CA TYR A 218 -26.31 -3.78 23.91
C TYR A 218 -26.17 -5.30 24.11
N ILE A 219 -24.93 -5.82 24.19
CA ILE A 219 -24.64 -7.24 24.45
C ILE A 219 -23.89 -7.39 25.78
N HIS A 220 -24.55 -7.01 26.88
CA HIS A 220 -24.17 -7.36 28.26
C HIS A 220 -25.42 -7.42 29.15
#